data_AF-A0A838MVE8-F1
#
_entry.id   AF-A0A838MVE8-F1
#
_cell.length_a   1.000
_cell.length_b   1.000
_cell.length_c   1.000
_cell.angle_alpha   90.00
_cell.angle_beta   90.00
_cell.angle_gamma   90.00
#
_symmetry.space_group_name_H-M   'P 1'
#
loop_
_entity.id
_entity.type
_entity.pdbx_description
1 polymer ?
#
loop_
_entity_poly.entity_id
_entity_poly.type
_entity_poly.pdbx_seq_one_letter_code
_entity_poly.pdbx_strand_id
1 'polypeptide(L)' 'MWDTKRQIIWLAAGFLLGTLVLYQHARDDAEGFDPKYFALLEILLIAVIALMFYFYSRDRG' A
#
# COMPACT_ATOMS: atom_id res chain seq x y z
N MET A 1 8.73 22.47 6.46
CA MET A 1 8.23 21.22 7.06
C MET A 1 7.28 20.57 6.05
N TRP A 2 7.58 19.35 5.59
CA TRP A 2 6.61 18.60 4.79
C TRP A 2 5.45 18.23 5.71
N ASP A 3 4.41 19.07 5.68
CA ASP A 3 3.23 18.99 6.55
C ASP A 3 2.76 17.55 6.74
N THR A 4 2.71 17.09 7.98
CA THR A 4 2.22 15.76 8.37
C THR A 4 0.89 15.41 7.72
N LYS A 5 0.03 16.43 7.49
CA LYS A 5 -1.22 16.31 6.73
C LYS A 5 -1.03 15.75 5.32
N ARG A 6 -0.03 16.25 4.59
CA ARG A 6 0.29 15.80 3.23
C ARG A 6 0.87 14.39 3.22
N GLN A 7 1.67 14.03 4.23
CA GLN A 7 2.18 12.67 4.38
C GLN A 7 1.06 11.65 4.60
N ILE A 8 0.04 11.99 5.41
CA ILE A 8 -1.15 11.15 5.62
C ILE A 8 -1.99 11.04 4.33
N ILE A 9 -2.15 12.14 3.58
CA ILE A 9 -2.88 12.12 2.31
C ILE A 9 -2.17 11.20 1.29
N TRP A 10 -0.84 11.27 1.18
CA TRP A 10 -0.08 10.38 0.31
C TRP A 10 -0.12 8.93 0.74
N LEU A 11 -0.14 8.66 2.06
CA LEU A 11 -0.34 7.31 2.60
C LEU A 11 -1.71 6.75 2.23
N ALA A 12 -2.77 7.51 2.47
CA ALA A 12 -4.13 7.09 2.17
C ALA A 12 -4.33 6.89 0.66
N ALA A 13 -3.80 7.80 -0.16
CA ALA A 13 -3.87 7.68 -1.62
C ALA A 13 -3.08 6.48 -2.15
N GLY A 14 -1.85 6.27 -1.65
CA GLY A 14 -1.02 5.14 -2.04
C GLY A 14 -1.61 3.79 -1.62
N PHE A 15 -2.21 3.73 -0.43
CA PHE A 15 -2.94 2.56 0.03
C PHE A 15 -4.15 2.27 -0.85
N LEU A 16 -5.05 3.24 -1.05
CA LEU A 16 -6.27 3.06 -1.85
C LEU A 16 -5.98 2.70 -3.31
N LEU A 17 -5.02 3.37 -3.95
CA LEU A 17 -4.60 3.06 -5.31
C LEU A 17 -3.91 1.70 -5.39
N GLY A 18 -3.05 1.38 -4.42
CA GLY A 18 -2.40 0.07 -4.33
C GLY A 18 -3.42 -1.05 -4.21
N THR A 19 -4.37 -0.96 -3.29
CA THR A 19 -5.45 -1.93 -3.11
C THR A 19 -6.28 -2.11 -4.38
N LEU A 20 -6.62 -1.03 -5.10
CA LEU A 20 -7.35 -1.12 -6.37
C LEU A 20 -6.56 -1.85 -7.46
N VAL A 21 -5.27 -1.55 -7.60
CA VAL A 21 -4.39 -2.22 -8.58
C VAL A 21 -4.24 -3.70 -8.23
N LEU A 22 -4.02 -4.03 -6.96
CA LEU A 22 -3.90 -5.41 -6.50
C LEU A 22 -5.22 -6.18 -6.68
N TYR A 23 -6.36 -5.53 -6.51
CA TYR A 23 -7.66 -6.13 -6.76
C TYR A 23 -7.85 -6.48 -8.24
N GLN A 24 -7.50 -5.57 -9.15
CA GLN A 24 -7.53 -5.84 -10.59
C GLN A 24 -6.56 -6.96 -10.96
N HIS A 25 -5.33 -6.89 -10.45
CA HIS A 25 -4.32 -7.91 -10.71
C HIS A 25 -4.74 -9.30 -10.22
N ALA A 26 -5.22 -9.41 -8.98
CA ALA A 26 -5.71 -10.68 -8.43
C ALA A 26 -6.97 -11.21 -9.14
N ARG A 27 -7.74 -10.34 -9.78
CA ARG A 27 -8.91 -10.70 -10.58
C ARG A 27 -8.54 -11.15 -12.00
N ASP A 28 -7.48 -10.60 -12.57
CA ASP A 28 -7.05 -10.89 -13.94
C ASP A 28 -6.08 -12.08 -14.02
N ASP A 29 -5.28 -12.33 -12.98
CA ASP A 29 -4.25 -13.39 -12.97
C ASP A 29 -4.79 -14.79 -12.60
N ALA A 30 -5.78 -14.86 -11.73
CA ALA A 30 -6.49 -16.09 -11.45
C ALA A 30 -7.77 -16.11 -12.30
N GLU A 31 -8.19 -17.27 -12.81
CA GLU A 31 -9.47 -17.46 -13.54
C GLU A 31 -10.72 -17.20 -12.64
N GLY A 32 -10.60 -16.34 -11.65
CA GLY A 32 -11.52 -15.97 -10.59
C GLY A 32 -10.78 -15.20 -9.49
N PHE A 33 -11.47 -14.40 -8.70
CA PHE A 33 -10.86 -13.68 -7.57
C PHE A 33 -10.43 -14.65 -6.46
N ASP A 34 -9.12 -14.82 -6.25
CA ASP A 34 -8.59 -15.55 -5.10
C ASP A 34 -8.35 -14.59 -3.91
N PRO A 35 -9.20 -14.64 -2.86
CA PRO A 35 -9.06 -13.77 -1.70
C PRO A 35 -7.78 -14.00 -0.89
N LYS A 36 -7.17 -15.20 -0.95
CA LYS A 36 -5.91 -15.47 -0.26
C LYS A 36 -4.73 -14.83 -0.97
N TYR A 37 -4.70 -14.93 -2.29
CA TYR A 37 -3.69 -14.25 -3.12
C TYR A 37 -3.78 -12.73 -2.96
N PHE A 38 -4.99 -12.19 -3.00
CA PHE A 38 -5.23 -10.77 -2.75
C PHE A 38 -4.77 -10.34 -1.33
N ALA A 39 -5.10 -11.12 -0.30
CA ALA A 39 -4.67 -10.80 1.07
C ALA A 39 -3.13 -10.78 1.22
N LEU A 40 -2.42 -11.69 0.54
CA LEU A 40 -0.96 -11.70 0.52
C LEU A 40 -0.39 -10.44 -0.12
N LEU A 41 -0.95 -10.02 -1.25
CA LEU A 41 -0.57 -8.79 -1.94
C LEU A 41 -0.84 -7.54 -1.10
N GLU A 42 -1.99 -7.50 -0.40
CA GLU A 42 -2.37 -6.40 0.48
C GLU A 42 -1.43 -6.30 1.70
N ILE A 43 -1.04 -7.42 2.30
CA ILE A 43 -0.05 -7.45 3.39
C ILE A 43 1.31 -6.91 2.91
N LEU A 44 1.73 -7.30 1.69
CA LEU A 44 2.97 -6.80 1.10
C LEU A 44 2.93 -5.28 0.89
N LEU A 45 1.80 -4.76 0.39
CA LEU A 45 1.59 -3.32 0.21
C LEU A 45 1.70 -2.58 1.54
N ILE A 46 1.02 -3.05 2.59
CA ILE A 46 1.09 -2.47 3.93
C ILE A 46 2.52 -2.52 4.47
N ALA A 47 3.23 -3.62 4.27
CA ALA A 47 4.62 -3.77 4.70
C ALA A 47 5.53 -2.75 4.02
N VAL A 48 5.41 -2.55 2.69
CA VAL A 48 6.19 -1.54 1.94
C VAL A 48 5.86 -0.13 2.43
N ILE A 49 4.57 0.18 2.60
CA ILE A 49 4.12 1.49 3.11
C ILE A 49 4.69 1.76 4.51
N ALA A 50 4.63 0.79 5.41
CA ALA A 50 5.19 0.89 6.75
C ALA A 50 6.71 1.07 6.72
N LEU A 51 7.41 0.37 5.84
CA LEU A 51 8.86 0.47 5.66
C LEU A 51 9.25 1.87 5.15
N MET A 52 8.54 2.39 4.14
CA MET A 52 8.76 3.74 3.63
C MET A 52 8.49 4.78 4.71
N PHE A 53 7.41 4.62 5.48
CA PHE A 53 7.11 5.52 6.60
C PHE A 53 8.20 5.50 7.67
N TYR A 54 8.68 4.31 8.02
CA TYR A 54 9.76 4.12 8.96
C TYR A 54 11.06 4.79 8.50
N PHE A 55 11.49 4.56 7.26
CA PHE A 55 12.67 5.22 6.71
C PHE A 55 12.52 6.75 6.67
N TYR A 56 11.36 7.24 6.23
CA TYR A 56 11.09 8.67 6.15
C TYR A 56 11.01 9.35 7.53
N SER A 57 10.56 8.62 8.56
CA SER A 57 10.60 9.10 9.95
C SER A 57 12.01 9.14 10.53
N ARG A 58 12.90 8.22 10.10
CA ARG A 58 14.27 8.13 10.58
C ARG A 58 15.19 9.19 10.01
N ASP A 59 15.00 9.59 8.76
CA ASP A 59 15.82 10.63 8.12
C ASP A 59 15.54 12.05 8.69
N ARG A 60 14.52 12.18 9.54
CA ARG A 60 14.20 13.42 10.30
C ARG A 60 14.43 13.31 11.81
N GLY A 61 14.90 12.17 12.31
CA GLY A 61 15.17 11.91 13.73
C GLY A 61 16.63 12.11 14.11
#